data_AF-A0A3S0VGK7-F1
#
_entry.id   AF-A0A3S0VGK7-F1
#
_cell.length_a   1.000
_cell.length_b   1.000
_cell.length_c   1.000
_cell.angle_alpha   90.00
_cell.angle_beta   90.00
_cell.angle_gamma   90.00
#
_symmetry.space_group_name_H-M   'P 1'
#
loop_
_entity.id
_entity.type
_entity.pdbx_description
1 polymer ?
#
loop_
_entity_poly.entity_id
_entity_poly.type
_entity_poly.pdbx_seq_one_letter_code
_entity_poly.pdbx_strand_id
1 'polypeptide(L)'
;MSQPPPSRSNDFAQTFNAAHGDGGLTRVSIAHILQKIQADPSYLFGQELKQGAGQCPFHKGGASDGNGADAGLPQDDADKILVNSLLAFLFGRLRDHIAAKMPLDEAGRLMLPIPPRSPHGLDPAERASMAAAAPDVFCSVLRDATCHLLDGLITGWVAELLQEEEHYRSLGSGEISIDAAATFVLRSALEDSALYQRAGYDMLSITKTGSHTAIHICWALVEAAPLLVPGRDAAFYDDLVRRSLKQIVPLSVSSLGMLVHYMEHSGIEPPDGLAVHRLPADQTAFVLDDAGLIRLNAAPIVTFAKPGERYYTGCPAFYSTGLIKLYLDMVAGLALDYHAYDRLQEG
;
A
#
# COMPACT_ATOMS: atom_id res chain seq x y z
N MET A 1 26.61 20.08 -22.50
CA MET A 1 25.87 19.13 -21.64
C MET A 1 24.48 19.04 -22.22
N SER A 2 24.13 17.91 -22.84
CA SER A 2 22.79 17.72 -23.40
C SER A 2 21.82 17.59 -22.23
N GLN A 3 20.79 18.44 -22.20
CA GLN A 3 19.71 18.28 -21.22
C GLN A 3 19.10 16.87 -21.39
N PRO A 4 18.84 16.14 -20.30
CA PRO A 4 18.08 14.91 -20.39
C PRO A 4 16.73 15.21 -21.06
N PRO A 5 16.23 14.31 -21.92
CA PRO A 5 14.95 14.51 -22.57
C PRO A 5 13.85 14.76 -21.52
N PRO A 6 12.87 15.63 -21.80
CA PRO A 6 11.81 15.97 -20.86
C PRO A 6 11.07 14.69 -20.47
N SER A 7 11.09 14.39 -19.17
CA SER A 7 10.42 13.22 -18.62
C SER A 7 8.93 13.52 -18.47
N ARG A 8 8.06 12.74 -19.09
CA ARG A 8 6.61 12.93 -18.95
C ARG A 8 6.15 12.35 -17.61
N SER A 9 5.08 12.91 -17.05
CA SER A 9 4.44 12.44 -15.81
C SER A 9 4.09 10.93 -15.83
N ASN A 10 3.94 10.31 -17.01
CA ASN A 10 3.61 8.88 -17.14
C ASN A 10 4.84 7.96 -17.35
N ASP A 11 6.06 8.49 -17.38
CA ASP A 11 7.25 7.70 -17.73
C ASP A 11 7.54 6.60 -16.72
N PHE A 12 7.30 6.87 -15.42
CA PHE A 12 7.44 5.85 -14.39
C PHE A 12 6.48 4.70 -14.64
N ALA A 13 5.17 4.97 -14.76
CA ALA A 13 4.17 3.92 -14.94
C ALA A 13 4.40 3.11 -16.23
N GLN A 14 4.84 3.76 -17.31
CA GLN A 14 5.19 3.08 -18.56
C GLN A 14 6.40 2.16 -18.39
N THR A 15 7.48 2.68 -17.80
CA THR A 15 8.70 1.90 -17.53
C THR A 15 8.41 0.74 -16.59
N PHE A 16 7.59 0.98 -15.55
CA PHE A 16 7.23 -0.06 -14.59
C PHE A 16 6.38 -1.14 -15.25
N ASN A 17 5.38 -0.78 -16.07
CA ASN A 17 4.59 -1.77 -16.81
C ASN A 17 5.43 -2.56 -17.82
N ALA A 18 6.39 -1.91 -18.49
CA ALA A 18 7.32 -2.59 -19.39
C ALA A 18 8.18 -3.61 -18.64
N ALA A 19 8.75 -3.23 -17.49
CA ALA A 19 9.54 -4.13 -16.65
C ALA A 19 8.73 -5.33 -16.12
N HIS A 20 7.43 -5.17 -15.83
CA HIS A 20 6.56 -6.32 -15.54
C HIS A 20 6.44 -7.26 -16.76
N GLY A 21 6.23 -6.71 -17.95
CA GLY A 21 6.17 -7.48 -19.19
C GLY A 21 7.47 -8.24 -19.48
N ASP A 22 8.61 -7.60 -19.27
CA ASP A 22 9.94 -8.22 -19.41
C ASP A 22 10.17 -9.33 -18.37
N GLY A 23 9.57 -9.19 -17.18
CA GLY A 23 9.53 -10.23 -16.15
C GLY A 23 8.53 -11.36 -16.42
N GLY A 24 7.78 -11.31 -17.53
CA GLY A 24 6.74 -12.29 -17.86
C GLY A 24 5.44 -12.14 -17.05
N LEU A 25 5.26 -11.00 -16.38
CA LEU A 25 4.11 -10.73 -15.52
C LEU A 25 3.01 -9.98 -16.28
N THR A 26 1.79 -10.49 -16.18
CA THR A 26 0.58 -9.86 -16.73
C THR A 26 -0.27 -9.28 -15.61
N ARG A 27 -0.64 -8.01 -15.74
CA ARG A 27 -1.53 -7.37 -14.76
C ARG A 27 -2.95 -7.89 -14.90
N VAL A 28 -3.54 -8.25 -13.77
CA VAL A 28 -4.94 -8.60 -13.60
C VAL A 28 -5.66 -7.46 -12.88
N SER A 29 -6.53 -6.75 -13.59
CA SER A 29 -7.39 -5.76 -12.96
C SER A 29 -8.52 -6.46 -12.22
N ILE A 30 -8.62 -6.23 -10.91
CA ILE A 30 -9.70 -6.80 -10.07
C ILE A 30 -10.98 -5.96 -10.10
N ALA A 31 -11.01 -4.84 -10.84
CA ALA A 31 -12.15 -3.93 -10.85
C ALA A 31 -13.48 -4.61 -11.27
N HIS A 32 -13.45 -5.52 -12.25
CA HIS A 32 -14.66 -6.25 -12.64
C HIS A 32 -15.06 -7.31 -11.63
N ILE A 33 -14.11 -7.89 -10.89
CA ILE A 33 -14.40 -8.83 -9.79
C ILE A 33 -15.19 -8.08 -8.71
N LEU A 34 -14.71 -6.88 -8.34
CA LEU A 34 -15.38 -6.00 -7.37
C LEU A 34 -16.80 -5.62 -7.83
N GLN A 35 -16.96 -5.26 -9.11
CA GLN A 35 -18.28 -4.97 -9.69
C GLN A 35 -19.20 -6.20 -9.64
N LYS A 36 -18.67 -7.40 -9.89
CA LYS A 36 -19.45 -8.64 -9.87
C LYS A 36 -19.88 -9.00 -8.46
N ILE A 37 -19.01 -8.86 -7.46
CA ILE A 37 -19.36 -9.04 -6.04
C ILE A 37 -20.50 -8.08 -5.64
N GLN A 38 -20.44 -6.82 -6.07
CA GLN A 38 -21.47 -5.83 -5.76
C GLN A 38 -22.82 -6.13 -6.46
N ALA A 39 -22.77 -6.61 -7.70
CA ALA A 39 -23.98 -6.92 -8.48
C ALA A 39 -24.65 -8.24 -8.05
N ASP A 40 -23.85 -9.23 -7.64
CA ASP A 40 -24.31 -10.54 -7.22
C ASP A 40 -23.48 -11.02 -6.01
N PRO A 41 -23.96 -10.79 -4.77
CA PRO A 41 -23.25 -11.22 -3.56
C PRO A 41 -23.05 -12.74 -3.46
N SER A 42 -23.87 -13.55 -4.15
CA SER A 42 -23.71 -15.00 -4.17
C SER A 42 -22.41 -15.44 -4.87
N TYR A 43 -21.86 -14.57 -5.72
CA TYR A 43 -20.58 -14.76 -6.38
C TYR A 43 -19.42 -15.00 -5.40
N LEU A 44 -19.50 -14.46 -4.17
CA LEU A 44 -18.50 -14.69 -3.12
C LEU A 44 -18.28 -16.18 -2.81
N PHE A 45 -19.33 -16.99 -2.95
CA PHE A 45 -19.28 -18.43 -2.71
C PHE A 45 -19.03 -19.26 -3.97
N GLY A 46 -18.98 -18.61 -5.14
CA GLY A 46 -18.86 -19.27 -6.44
C GLY A 46 -17.46 -19.86 -6.67
N GLN A 47 -17.42 -20.99 -7.39
CA GLN A 47 -16.16 -21.63 -7.81
C GLN A 47 -15.34 -20.72 -8.73
N GLU A 48 -16.00 -19.89 -9.52
CA GLU A 48 -15.33 -18.96 -10.43
C GLU A 48 -14.41 -17.99 -9.67
N LEU A 49 -14.89 -17.38 -8.57
CA LEU A 49 -14.08 -16.48 -7.75
C LEU A 49 -12.89 -17.23 -7.13
N LYS A 50 -13.13 -18.44 -6.59
CA LYS A 50 -12.10 -19.30 -5.99
C LYS A 50 -11.00 -19.72 -6.97
N GLN A 51 -11.31 -19.75 -8.26
CA GLN A 51 -10.38 -20.09 -9.34
C GLN A 51 -9.74 -18.86 -10.00
N GLY A 52 -9.69 -17.71 -9.30
CA GLY A 52 -9.10 -16.47 -9.83
C GLY A 52 -10.07 -15.64 -10.69
N ALA A 53 -11.38 -15.77 -10.43
CA ALA A 53 -12.44 -14.94 -11.01
C ALA A 53 -12.54 -14.94 -12.55
N GLY A 54 -12.21 -16.06 -13.19
CA GLY A 54 -12.44 -16.23 -14.63
C GLY A 54 -11.62 -15.31 -15.54
N GLN A 55 -10.51 -14.76 -15.05
CA GLN A 55 -9.54 -13.94 -15.79
C GLN A 55 -8.74 -14.83 -16.77
N CYS A 56 -9.02 -15.10 -18.06
CA CYS A 56 -9.98 -14.64 -19.08
C CYS A 56 -9.99 -15.71 -20.22
N PRO A 57 -11.10 -15.98 -20.93
CA PRO A 57 -11.18 -16.86 -22.11
C PRO A 57 -10.34 -16.44 -23.35
N PHE A 58 -9.54 -15.37 -23.29
CA PHE A 58 -8.67 -14.94 -24.40
C PHE A 58 -7.33 -15.70 -24.51
N HIS A 59 -7.04 -16.68 -23.65
CA HIS A 59 -5.84 -17.55 -23.77
C HIS A 59 -6.13 -19.06 -23.80
N LYS A 60 -7.39 -19.47 -23.98
CA LYS A 60 -7.70 -20.88 -24.35
C LYS A 60 -7.28 -21.22 -25.80
N GLY A 61 -6.72 -20.28 -26.56
CA GLY A 61 -6.16 -20.52 -27.90
C GLY A 61 -4.98 -19.60 -28.16
N GLY A 62 -3.77 -20.15 -28.21
CA GLY A 62 -2.59 -19.35 -28.53
C GLY A 62 -1.21 -19.95 -28.25
N ALA A 63 -1.08 -21.27 -28.06
CA ALA A 63 0.18 -21.96 -28.26
C ALA A 63 -0.13 -23.32 -28.89
N SER A 64 -0.52 -23.29 -30.16
CA SER A 64 -0.46 -24.45 -31.05
C SER A 64 1.00 -24.71 -31.48
N ASP A 65 1.93 -24.71 -30.52
CA ASP A 65 3.30 -25.17 -30.70
C ASP A 65 3.47 -26.43 -29.85
N GLY A 66 2.72 -27.46 -30.24
CA GLY A 66 3.15 -28.86 -30.31
C GLY A 66 3.79 -29.56 -29.11
N ASN A 67 3.92 -28.96 -27.93
CA ASN A 67 4.51 -29.60 -26.75
C ASN A 67 4.06 -28.93 -25.44
N GLY A 68 3.10 -29.56 -24.74
CA GLY A 68 2.86 -29.33 -23.30
C GLY A 68 1.49 -28.77 -22.95
N ALA A 69 0.56 -29.69 -22.67
CA ALA A 69 -0.71 -29.56 -21.96
C ALA A 69 -1.00 -28.24 -21.21
N ASP A 70 -2.16 -27.62 -21.52
CA ASP A 70 -3.24 -27.25 -20.59
C ASP A 70 -2.86 -26.78 -19.16
N ALA A 71 -1.81 -25.97 -19.00
CA ALA A 71 -1.45 -25.44 -17.69
C ALA A 71 -2.36 -24.25 -17.36
N GLY A 72 -3.45 -24.51 -16.65
CA GLY A 72 -4.35 -23.50 -16.07
C GLY A 72 -3.62 -22.44 -15.23
N LEU A 73 -4.37 -21.46 -14.71
CA LEU A 73 -3.85 -20.40 -13.84
C LEU A 73 -3.06 -21.04 -12.67
N PRO A 74 -1.76 -20.67 -12.45
CA PRO A 74 -1.02 -21.16 -11.30
C PRO A 74 -1.77 -20.88 -10.00
N GLN A 75 -1.78 -21.85 -9.07
CA GLN A 75 -2.57 -21.73 -7.84
C GLN A 75 -2.19 -20.50 -7.01
N ASP A 76 -0.89 -20.23 -6.84
CA ASP A 76 -0.40 -19.05 -6.13
C ASP A 76 -0.94 -17.74 -6.75
N ASP A 77 -1.13 -17.69 -8.07
CA ASP A 77 -1.70 -16.51 -8.74
C ASP A 77 -3.22 -16.43 -8.56
N ALA A 78 -3.93 -17.56 -8.59
CA ALA A 78 -5.35 -17.62 -8.27
C ALA A 78 -5.62 -17.14 -6.84
N ASP A 79 -4.82 -17.59 -5.87
CA ASP A 79 -4.90 -17.20 -4.46
C ASP A 79 -4.61 -15.71 -4.27
N LYS A 80 -3.61 -15.15 -4.97
CA LYS A 80 -3.35 -13.69 -4.98
C LYS A 80 -4.52 -12.89 -5.53
N ILE A 81 -5.11 -13.34 -6.64
CA ILE A 81 -6.26 -12.66 -7.25
C ILE A 81 -7.45 -12.67 -6.29
N LEU A 82 -7.76 -13.84 -5.71
CA LEU A 82 -8.84 -14.02 -4.75
C LEU A 82 -8.67 -13.12 -3.53
N VAL A 83 -7.52 -13.25 -2.84
CA VAL A 83 -7.25 -12.51 -1.59
C VAL A 83 -7.20 -11.01 -1.84
N ASN A 84 -6.50 -10.54 -2.87
CA ASN A 84 -6.44 -9.10 -3.16
C ASN A 84 -7.80 -8.53 -3.58
N SER A 85 -8.66 -9.32 -4.22
CA SER A 85 -10.03 -8.90 -4.54
C SER A 85 -10.88 -8.74 -3.28
N LEU A 86 -10.80 -9.70 -2.35
CA LEU A 86 -11.55 -9.66 -1.10
C LEU A 86 -11.04 -8.55 -0.17
N LEU A 87 -9.72 -8.37 -0.06
CA LEU A 87 -9.14 -7.24 0.66
C LEU A 87 -9.57 -5.91 0.05
N ALA A 88 -9.48 -5.75 -1.27
CA ALA A 88 -9.89 -4.52 -1.94
C ALA A 88 -11.38 -4.21 -1.75
N PHE A 89 -12.23 -5.24 -1.71
CA PHE A 89 -13.65 -5.10 -1.40
C PHE A 89 -13.85 -4.58 0.04
N LEU A 90 -13.19 -5.19 1.02
CA LEU A 90 -13.33 -4.84 2.44
C LEU A 90 -12.62 -3.52 2.81
N PHE A 91 -11.63 -3.08 2.04
CA PHE A 91 -10.85 -1.88 2.33
C PHE A 91 -11.63 -0.57 2.20
N GLY A 92 -12.77 -0.57 1.50
CA GLY A 92 -13.72 0.56 1.56
C GLY A 92 -14.18 0.83 2.99
N ARG A 93 -14.50 -0.25 3.74
CA ARG A 93 -14.88 -0.17 5.15
C ARG A 93 -13.69 0.09 6.06
N LEU A 94 -12.48 -0.39 5.73
CA LEU A 94 -11.27 -0.02 6.45
C LEU A 94 -11.03 1.50 6.39
N ARG A 95 -11.14 2.10 5.21
CA ARG A 95 -11.03 3.56 5.03
C ARG A 95 -12.01 4.30 5.95
N ASP A 96 -13.27 3.87 5.95
CA ASP A 96 -14.32 4.52 6.74
C ASP A 96 -14.11 4.31 8.24
N HIS A 97 -13.63 3.14 8.65
CA HIS A 97 -13.25 2.84 10.03
C HIS A 97 -12.10 3.75 10.50
N ILE A 98 -11.04 3.88 9.70
CA ILE A 98 -9.92 4.79 10.01
C ILE A 98 -10.44 6.22 10.12
N ALA A 99 -11.21 6.69 9.13
CA ALA A 99 -11.77 8.04 9.12
C ALA A 99 -12.63 8.34 10.37
N ALA A 100 -13.44 7.37 10.81
CA ALA A 100 -14.33 7.54 11.95
C ALA A 100 -13.64 7.39 13.31
N LYS A 101 -12.53 6.64 13.39
CA LYS A 101 -11.88 6.27 14.65
C LYS A 101 -10.49 6.83 14.87
N MET A 102 -9.98 7.65 13.95
CA MET A 102 -8.73 8.36 14.15
C MET A 102 -8.78 9.13 15.49
N PRO A 103 -7.81 8.92 16.39
CA PRO A 103 -7.77 9.63 17.65
C PRO A 103 -7.29 11.06 17.41
N LEU A 104 -8.19 12.02 17.63
CA LEU A 104 -7.91 13.44 17.48
C LEU A 104 -7.92 14.13 18.85
N ASP A 105 -7.03 15.09 19.06
CA ASP A 105 -7.05 15.97 20.23
C ASP A 105 -8.15 17.04 20.11
N GLU A 106 -8.26 17.91 21.13
CA GLU A 106 -9.24 19.01 21.15
C GLU A 106 -9.07 20.01 19.99
N ALA A 107 -7.88 20.09 19.39
CA ALA A 107 -7.59 20.94 18.24
C ALA A 107 -7.77 20.21 16.90
N GLY A 108 -8.23 18.96 16.90
CA GLY A 108 -8.43 18.15 15.70
C GLY A 108 -7.14 17.56 15.14
N ARG A 109 -6.07 17.49 15.93
CA ARG A 109 -4.77 16.97 15.50
C ARG A 109 -4.62 15.50 15.88
N LEU A 110 -3.95 14.75 15.01
CA LEU A 110 -3.81 13.32 15.17
C LEU A 110 -2.93 13.00 16.40
N MET A 111 -3.47 12.19 17.31
CA MET A 111 -2.75 11.73 18.49
C MET A 111 -1.96 10.47 18.13
N LEU A 112 -0.65 10.51 18.32
CA LEU A 112 0.23 9.38 18.07
C LEU A 112 0.42 8.53 19.35
N PRO A 113 0.37 7.19 19.26
CA PRO A 113 0.71 6.32 20.37
C PRO A 113 2.23 6.31 20.61
N ILE A 114 2.63 5.92 21.82
CA ILE A 114 4.03 5.62 22.12
C ILE A 114 4.39 4.31 21.39
N PRO A 115 5.38 4.31 20.48
CA PRO A 115 5.80 3.09 19.81
C PRO A 115 6.48 2.13 20.81
N PRO A 116 5.89 0.97 21.14
CA PRO A 116 6.33 0.12 22.26
C PRO A 116 7.72 -0.50 22.08
N ARG A 117 8.25 -0.52 20.85
CA ARG A 117 9.56 -1.13 20.52
C ARG A 117 10.51 -0.15 19.84
N SER A 118 10.20 1.15 19.83
CA SER A 118 11.09 2.12 19.21
C SER A 118 12.44 2.12 19.93
N PRO A 119 13.56 2.00 19.22
CA PRO A 119 14.89 2.05 19.82
C PRO A 119 15.21 3.44 20.41
N HIS A 120 14.40 4.45 20.12
CA HIS A 120 14.61 5.83 20.52
C HIS A 120 13.90 6.21 21.83
N GLY A 121 12.91 5.45 22.27
CA GLY A 121 12.22 5.65 23.56
C GLY A 121 11.55 7.02 23.74
N LEU A 122 11.28 7.75 22.65
CA LEU A 122 10.60 9.04 22.70
C LEU A 122 9.08 8.87 22.67
N ASP A 123 8.40 9.66 23.50
CA ASP A 123 6.95 9.80 23.45
C ASP A 123 6.57 10.95 22.50
N PRO A 124 5.83 10.69 21.40
CA PRO A 124 5.35 11.73 20.50
C PRO A 124 4.49 12.83 21.18
N ALA A 125 3.89 12.55 22.34
CA ALA A 125 3.15 13.54 23.11
C ALA A 125 4.07 14.57 23.80
N GLU A 126 5.32 14.19 24.09
CA GLU A 126 6.33 15.09 24.67
C GLU A 126 6.97 15.99 23.59
N ARG A 127 6.23 17.03 23.18
CA ARG A 127 6.63 17.92 22.07
C ARG A 127 8.01 18.55 22.24
N ALA A 128 8.41 18.89 23.46
CA ALA A 128 9.74 19.45 23.72
C ALA A 128 10.85 18.42 23.48
N SER A 129 10.66 17.17 23.92
CA SER A 129 11.57 16.05 23.70
C SER A 129 11.68 15.74 22.20
N MET A 130 10.55 15.71 21.48
CA MET A 130 10.51 15.54 20.03
C MET A 130 11.25 16.66 19.29
N ALA A 131 11.07 17.93 19.70
CA ALA A 131 11.74 19.07 19.08
C ALA A 131 13.26 19.07 19.31
N ALA A 132 13.73 18.55 20.44
CA ALA A 132 15.16 18.45 20.77
C ALA A 132 15.86 17.25 20.11
N ALA A 133 15.10 16.27 19.59
CA ALA A 133 15.66 15.07 18.98
C ALA A 133 16.37 15.37 17.66
N ALA A 134 17.43 14.61 17.35
CA ALA A 134 18.08 14.67 16.04
C ALA A 134 17.08 14.37 14.90
N PRO A 135 17.18 15.00 13.71
CA PRO A 135 16.20 14.84 12.63
C PRO A 135 15.88 13.38 12.27
N ASP A 136 16.89 12.51 12.22
CA ASP A 136 16.70 11.10 11.87
C ASP A 136 15.93 10.33 12.96
N VAL A 137 16.23 10.61 14.23
CA VAL A 137 15.51 10.04 15.38
C VAL A 137 14.06 10.53 15.40
N PHE A 138 13.86 11.84 15.18
CA PHE A 138 12.55 12.46 15.11
C PHE A 138 11.69 11.83 14.01
N CYS A 139 12.21 11.71 12.78
CA CYS A 139 11.47 11.11 11.66
C CYS A 139 11.19 9.62 11.90
N SER A 140 12.16 8.89 12.44
CA SER A 140 12.03 7.48 12.80
C SER A 140 10.88 7.26 13.80
N VAL A 141 10.83 8.07 14.86
CA VAL A 141 9.76 7.99 15.86
C VAL A 141 8.40 8.35 15.27
N LEU A 142 8.31 9.37 14.40
CA LEU A 142 7.03 9.71 13.75
C LEU A 142 6.54 8.59 12.83
N ARG A 143 7.41 8.02 12.00
CA ARG A 143 7.08 6.88 11.13
C ARG A 143 6.61 5.68 11.95
N ASP A 144 7.37 5.32 12.98
CA ASP A 144 7.07 4.18 13.86
C ASP A 144 5.74 4.36 14.60
N ALA A 145 5.53 5.52 15.21
CA ALA A 145 4.28 5.86 15.89
C ALA A 145 3.08 5.88 14.93
N THR A 146 3.28 6.33 13.68
CA THR A 146 2.24 6.29 12.64
C THR A 146 1.87 4.84 12.28
N CYS A 147 2.87 3.96 12.13
CA CYS A 147 2.62 2.53 11.87
C CYS A 147 1.89 1.86 13.04
N HIS A 148 2.24 2.20 14.29
CA HIS A 148 1.57 1.69 15.48
C HIS A 148 0.14 2.23 15.64
N LEU A 149 -0.12 3.48 15.28
CA LEU A 149 -1.48 4.01 15.19
C LEU A 149 -2.31 3.20 14.20
N LEU A 150 -1.76 2.98 13.00
CA LEU A 150 -2.43 2.24 11.94
C LEU A 150 -2.68 0.79 12.35
N ASP A 151 -1.75 0.16 13.06
CA ASP A 151 -1.92 -1.16 13.64
C ASP A 151 -3.11 -1.24 14.59
N GLY A 152 -3.28 -0.24 15.47
CA GLY A 152 -4.41 -0.16 16.39
C GLY A 152 -5.74 -0.07 15.63
N LEU A 153 -5.81 0.80 14.63
CA LEU A 153 -7.01 0.99 13.80
C LEU A 153 -7.34 -0.26 12.97
N ILE A 154 -6.35 -0.88 12.32
CA ILE A 154 -6.55 -2.13 11.55
C ILE A 154 -6.98 -3.27 12.49
N THR A 155 -6.38 -3.37 13.68
CA THR A 155 -6.75 -4.40 14.65
C THR A 155 -8.21 -4.23 15.11
N GLY A 156 -8.65 -3.00 15.36
CA GLY A 156 -10.04 -2.68 15.68
C GLY A 156 -11.00 -3.02 14.54
N TRP A 157 -10.64 -2.67 13.30
CA TRP A 157 -11.42 -2.99 12.11
C TRP A 157 -11.57 -4.50 11.89
N VAL A 158 -10.47 -5.25 12.00
CA VAL A 158 -10.50 -6.72 11.90
C VAL A 158 -11.41 -7.32 12.97
N ALA A 159 -11.32 -6.83 14.21
CA ALA A 159 -12.18 -7.31 15.30
C ALA A 159 -13.67 -7.08 15.00
N GLU A 160 -14.04 -5.93 14.42
CA GLU A 160 -15.43 -5.65 14.02
C GLU A 160 -15.93 -6.58 12.91
N LEU A 161 -15.10 -6.84 11.89
CA LEU A 161 -15.46 -7.77 10.82
C LEU A 161 -15.70 -9.18 11.36
N LEU A 162 -14.83 -9.65 12.26
CA LEU A 162 -14.95 -10.97 12.88
C LEU A 162 -16.18 -11.06 13.80
N GLN A 163 -16.49 -10.00 14.54
CA GLN A 163 -17.70 -9.95 15.38
C GLN A 163 -18.97 -9.98 14.54
N GLU A 164 -19.00 -9.28 13.41
CA GLU A 164 -20.14 -9.31 12.50
C GLU A 164 -20.31 -10.68 11.83
N GLU A 165 -19.20 -11.28 11.37
CA GLU A 165 -19.21 -12.65 10.83
C GLU A 165 -19.77 -13.65 11.86
N GLU A 166 -19.30 -13.59 13.10
CA GLU A 166 -19.77 -14.45 14.18
C GLU A 166 -21.22 -14.18 14.56
N HIS A 167 -21.66 -12.91 14.54
CA HIS A 167 -23.05 -12.55 14.75
C HIS A 167 -23.96 -13.28 13.76
N TYR A 168 -23.70 -13.17 12.45
CA TYR A 168 -24.51 -13.84 11.42
C TYR A 168 -24.46 -15.36 11.55
N ARG A 169 -23.29 -15.93 11.87
CA ARG A 169 -23.15 -17.37 12.14
C ARG A 169 -24.04 -17.82 13.31
N SER A 170 -24.10 -17.04 14.38
CA SER A 170 -24.87 -17.36 15.59
C SER A 170 -26.40 -17.31 15.39
N LEU A 171 -26.89 -16.56 14.40
CA LEU A 171 -28.32 -16.46 14.10
C LEU A 171 -28.90 -17.78 13.60
N GLY A 172 -28.10 -18.63 12.93
CA GLY A 172 -28.54 -19.92 12.39
C GLY A 172 -29.64 -19.84 11.32
N SER A 173 -30.03 -18.63 10.89
CA SER A 173 -31.10 -18.36 9.92
C SER A 173 -30.66 -18.57 8.47
N GLY A 174 -29.35 -18.63 8.22
CA GLY A 174 -28.76 -18.64 6.87
C GLY A 174 -28.61 -17.24 6.26
N GLU A 175 -28.97 -16.18 6.98
CA GLU A 175 -28.73 -14.79 6.57
C GLU A 175 -27.26 -14.41 6.81
N ILE A 176 -26.68 -13.61 5.90
CA ILE A 176 -25.31 -13.10 6.01
C ILE A 176 -25.20 -11.74 5.32
N SER A 177 -24.51 -10.77 5.92
CA SER A 177 -24.16 -9.54 5.21
C SER A 177 -23.09 -9.82 4.15
N ILE A 178 -22.98 -8.94 3.15
CA ILE A 178 -21.95 -9.08 2.11
C ILE A 178 -20.53 -8.98 2.70
N ASP A 179 -20.33 -8.16 3.73
CA ASP A 179 -19.04 -7.99 4.40
C ASP A 179 -18.70 -9.21 5.25
N ALA A 180 -19.67 -9.77 5.99
CA ALA A 180 -19.49 -11.01 6.74
C ALA A 180 -19.17 -12.18 5.79
N ALA A 181 -19.85 -12.24 4.64
CA ALA A 181 -19.58 -13.25 3.61
C ALA A 181 -18.16 -13.09 3.03
N ALA A 182 -17.76 -11.88 2.65
CA ALA A 182 -16.42 -11.62 2.14
C ALA A 182 -15.33 -11.91 3.19
N THR A 183 -15.58 -11.57 4.46
CA THR A 183 -14.69 -11.87 5.60
C THR A 183 -14.52 -13.38 5.78
N PHE A 184 -15.62 -14.13 5.80
CA PHE A 184 -15.60 -15.58 5.89
C PHE A 184 -14.80 -16.20 4.74
N VAL A 185 -15.10 -15.82 3.48
CA VAL A 185 -14.41 -16.37 2.30
C VAL A 185 -12.92 -16.01 2.31
N LEU A 186 -12.56 -14.79 2.71
CA LEU A 186 -11.16 -14.36 2.82
C LEU A 186 -10.40 -15.20 3.84
N ARG A 187 -10.98 -15.40 5.02
CA ARG A 187 -10.35 -16.23 6.06
C ARG A 187 -10.16 -17.66 5.62
N SER A 188 -11.19 -18.28 5.06
CA SER A 188 -11.07 -19.64 4.53
C SER A 188 -10.01 -19.73 3.44
N ALA A 189 -9.94 -18.75 2.53
CA ALA A 189 -8.92 -18.71 1.48
C ALA A 189 -7.49 -18.59 2.06
N LEU A 190 -7.28 -17.80 3.11
CA LEU A 190 -5.98 -17.65 3.78
C LEU A 190 -5.60 -18.92 4.57
N GLU A 191 -6.57 -19.58 5.19
CA GLU A 191 -6.39 -20.85 5.92
C GLU A 191 -6.05 -22.01 4.97
N ASP A 192 -6.71 -22.08 3.81
CA ASP A 192 -6.55 -23.18 2.84
C ASP A 192 -5.36 -23.00 1.89
N SER A 193 -4.84 -21.77 1.72
CA SER A 193 -3.77 -21.48 0.76
C SER A 193 -2.38 -21.81 1.29
N ALA A 194 -1.69 -22.73 0.63
CA ALA A 194 -0.29 -23.05 0.93
C ALA A 194 0.66 -21.85 0.80
N LEU A 195 0.34 -20.89 -0.08
CA LEU A 195 1.11 -19.65 -0.24
C LEU A 195 1.08 -18.80 1.04
N TYR A 196 -0.12 -18.53 1.56
CA TYR A 196 -0.30 -17.67 2.73
C TYR A 196 0.06 -18.37 4.04
N GLN A 197 -0.22 -19.67 4.17
CA GLN A 197 0.22 -20.48 5.30
C GLN A 197 1.75 -20.50 5.43
N ARG A 198 2.48 -20.69 4.31
CA ARG A 198 3.96 -20.65 4.30
C ARG A 198 4.51 -19.29 4.71
N ALA A 199 3.81 -18.21 4.36
CA ALA A 199 4.20 -16.85 4.72
C ALA A 199 3.75 -16.44 6.14
N GLY A 200 2.95 -17.26 6.83
CA GLY A 200 2.36 -16.92 8.12
C GLY A 200 1.39 -15.75 8.05
N TYR A 201 0.77 -15.51 6.88
CA TYR A 201 -0.16 -14.41 6.69
C TYR A 201 -1.59 -14.80 7.04
N ASP A 202 -2.22 -13.92 7.80
CA ASP A 202 -3.64 -13.87 8.08
C ASP A 202 -4.19 -12.50 7.63
N MET A 203 -5.50 -12.29 7.79
CA MET A 203 -6.16 -11.05 7.37
C MET A 203 -5.55 -9.81 8.05
N LEU A 204 -5.11 -9.94 9.31
CA LEU A 204 -4.54 -8.84 10.08
C LEU A 204 -3.14 -8.49 9.58
N SER A 205 -2.26 -9.47 9.49
CA SER A 205 -0.85 -9.29 9.13
C SER A 205 -0.67 -8.87 7.67
N ILE A 206 -1.46 -9.39 6.72
CA ILE A 206 -1.39 -8.95 5.32
C ILE A 206 -1.88 -7.50 5.16
N THR A 207 -2.94 -7.12 5.88
CA THR A 207 -3.48 -5.75 5.84
C THR A 207 -2.52 -4.76 6.46
N LYS A 208 -1.92 -5.10 7.61
CA LYS A 208 -0.87 -4.29 8.25
C LYS A 208 0.33 -4.08 7.33
N THR A 209 0.89 -5.17 6.80
CA THR A 209 2.07 -5.12 5.91
C THR A 209 1.82 -4.19 4.72
N GLY A 210 0.70 -4.38 3.99
CA GLY A 210 0.39 -3.53 2.84
C GLY A 210 0.12 -2.07 3.21
N SER A 211 -0.50 -1.82 4.37
CA SER A 211 -0.79 -0.46 4.85
C SER A 211 0.46 0.26 5.35
N HIS A 212 1.40 -0.45 6.00
CA HIS A 212 2.71 0.08 6.36
C HIS A 212 3.51 0.47 5.12
N THR A 213 3.59 -0.39 4.10
CA THR A 213 4.26 -0.03 2.84
C THR A 213 3.68 1.25 2.24
N ALA A 214 2.34 1.36 2.19
CA ALA A 214 1.68 2.55 1.64
C ALA A 214 1.94 3.82 2.46
N ILE A 215 1.91 3.74 3.79
CA ILE A 215 2.13 4.92 4.65
C ILE A 215 3.60 5.35 4.67
N HIS A 216 4.55 4.42 4.53
CA HIS A 216 5.97 4.74 4.38
C HIS A 216 6.25 5.46 3.05
N ILE A 217 5.59 5.08 1.95
CA ILE A 217 5.67 5.84 0.69
C ILE A 217 5.12 7.27 0.87
N CYS A 218 4.05 7.44 1.64
CA CYS A 218 3.51 8.78 1.95
C CYS A 218 4.51 9.62 2.77
N TRP A 219 5.18 9.01 3.77
CA TRP A 219 6.27 9.66 4.51
C TRP A 219 7.45 10.03 3.62
N ALA A 220 7.88 9.12 2.74
CA ALA A 220 8.96 9.38 1.81
C ALA A 220 8.63 10.53 0.85
N LEU A 221 7.37 10.67 0.42
CA LEU A 221 6.92 11.83 -0.37
C LEU A 221 6.99 13.14 0.43
N VAL A 222 6.56 13.12 1.70
CA VAL A 222 6.67 14.29 2.60
C VAL A 222 8.12 14.70 2.79
N GLU A 223 9.02 13.73 2.97
CA GLU A 223 10.44 13.97 3.18
C GLU A 223 11.18 14.41 1.92
N ALA A 224 10.77 13.93 0.75
CA ALA A 224 11.34 14.33 -0.52
C ALA A 224 11.09 15.82 -0.84
N ALA A 225 10.00 16.41 -0.36
CA ALA A 225 9.64 17.80 -0.67
C ALA A 225 10.71 18.84 -0.26
N PRO A 226 11.16 18.90 1.00
CA PRO A 226 12.23 19.81 1.42
C PRO A 226 13.60 19.46 0.81
N LEU A 227 13.86 18.17 0.53
CA LEU A 227 15.11 17.73 -0.12
C LEU A 227 15.19 18.19 -1.59
N LEU A 228 14.06 18.15 -2.31
CA LEU A 228 14.00 18.54 -3.73
C LEU A 228 13.86 20.06 -3.93
N VAL A 229 13.23 20.76 -3.00
CA VAL A 229 12.97 22.21 -3.10
C VAL A 229 13.34 22.91 -1.77
N PRO A 230 14.63 23.02 -1.42
CA PRO A 230 15.05 23.59 -0.15
C PRO A 230 14.70 25.09 -0.03
N GLY A 231 14.52 25.57 1.19
CA GLY A 231 14.30 26.99 1.51
C GLY A 231 12.88 27.47 1.25
N ARG A 232 11.88 26.61 1.44
CA ARG A 232 10.45 26.97 1.36
C ARG A 232 9.77 26.81 2.72
N ASP A 233 8.57 27.34 2.85
CA ASP A 233 7.78 27.23 4.07
C ASP A 233 6.94 25.94 4.10
N ALA A 234 6.45 25.59 5.29
CA ALA A 234 5.63 24.39 5.50
C ALA A 234 4.34 24.38 4.64
N ALA A 235 3.75 25.55 4.38
CA ALA A 235 2.54 25.67 3.55
C ALA A 235 2.81 25.30 2.09
N PHE A 236 3.95 25.75 1.55
CA PHE A 236 4.39 25.36 0.21
C PHE A 236 4.62 23.86 0.12
N TYR A 237 5.28 23.25 1.11
CA TYR A 237 5.56 21.81 1.08
C TYR A 237 4.31 20.96 1.20
N ASP A 238 3.37 21.29 2.09
CA ASP A 238 2.10 20.59 2.21
C ASP A 238 1.29 20.66 0.89
N ASP A 239 1.21 21.83 0.27
CA ASP A 239 0.56 21.98 -1.04
C ASP A 239 1.26 21.17 -2.15
N LEU A 240 2.60 21.21 -2.20
CA LEU A 240 3.37 20.44 -3.18
C LEU A 240 3.12 18.93 -3.03
N VAL A 241 3.18 18.42 -1.80
CA VAL A 241 2.96 17.00 -1.49
C VAL A 241 1.55 16.58 -1.92
N ARG A 242 0.53 17.37 -1.59
CA ARG A 242 -0.87 17.09 -1.96
C ARG A 242 -1.10 17.09 -3.47
N ARG A 243 -0.52 18.06 -4.20
CA ARG A 243 -0.59 18.11 -5.67
C ARG A 243 0.18 16.97 -6.33
N SER A 244 1.20 16.44 -5.67
CA SER A 244 2.06 15.36 -6.18
C SER A 244 1.50 13.95 -5.96
N LEU A 245 0.43 13.79 -5.16
CA LEU A 245 -0.14 12.47 -4.83
C LEU A 245 -0.40 11.58 -6.06
N LYS A 246 -0.93 12.16 -7.15
CA LYS A 246 -1.24 11.39 -8.37
C LYS A 246 -0.01 10.77 -9.02
N GLN A 247 1.18 11.32 -8.79
CA GLN A 247 2.43 10.85 -9.37
C GLN A 247 3.02 9.63 -8.64
N ILE A 248 2.55 9.33 -7.42
CA ILE A 248 3.00 8.16 -6.64
C ILE A 248 2.03 6.97 -6.74
N VAL A 249 0.80 7.21 -7.22
CA VAL A 249 -0.23 6.18 -7.49
C VAL A 249 0.28 5.01 -8.36
N PRO A 250 1.18 5.20 -9.35
CA PRO A 250 1.72 4.08 -10.11
C PRO A 250 2.40 2.97 -9.30
N LEU A 251 2.92 3.25 -8.09
CA LEU A 251 3.46 2.18 -7.23
C LEU A 251 2.37 1.20 -6.79
N SER A 252 1.15 1.71 -6.57
CA SER A 252 0.03 0.90 -6.11
C SER A 252 -0.49 -0.05 -7.19
N VAL A 253 -0.09 0.11 -8.45
CA VAL A 253 -0.46 -0.82 -9.52
C VAL A 253 0.58 -1.90 -9.78
N SER A 254 1.71 -1.89 -9.06
CA SER A 254 2.82 -2.83 -9.22
C SER A 254 2.60 -4.16 -8.52
N SER A 255 3.28 -5.20 -9.02
CA SER A 255 3.54 -6.40 -8.22
C SER A 255 4.30 -6.03 -6.94
N LEU A 256 4.02 -6.76 -5.86
CA LEU A 256 4.69 -6.55 -4.57
C LEU A 256 6.20 -6.77 -4.69
N GLY A 257 6.62 -7.79 -5.45
CA GLY A 257 8.04 -8.08 -5.65
C GLY A 257 8.80 -6.92 -6.30
N MET A 258 8.27 -6.36 -7.39
CA MET A 258 8.89 -5.19 -8.03
C MET A 258 8.80 -3.93 -7.17
N LEU A 259 7.74 -3.76 -6.37
CA LEU A 259 7.62 -2.64 -5.45
C LEU A 259 8.74 -2.68 -4.38
N VAL A 260 8.94 -3.84 -3.74
CA VAL A 260 9.99 -4.01 -2.72
C VAL A 260 11.37 -3.76 -3.34
N HIS A 261 11.68 -4.37 -4.49
CA HIS A 261 12.96 -4.12 -5.14
C HIS A 261 13.14 -2.67 -5.58
N TYR A 262 12.09 -1.99 -6.03
CA TYR A 262 12.16 -0.56 -6.30
C TYR A 262 12.46 0.24 -5.03
N MET A 263 11.80 -0.06 -3.90
CA MET A 263 12.02 0.62 -2.63
C MET A 263 13.46 0.43 -2.13
N GLU A 264 14.00 -0.78 -2.23
CA GLU A 264 15.41 -1.09 -1.93
C GLU A 264 16.37 -0.30 -2.82
N HIS A 265 16.20 -0.36 -4.15
CA HIS A 265 17.14 0.22 -5.11
C HIS A 265 17.06 1.75 -5.19
N SER A 266 15.92 2.32 -4.82
CA SER A 266 15.70 3.78 -4.80
C SER A 266 16.12 4.44 -3.47
N GLY A 267 16.39 3.64 -2.44
CA GLY A 267 16.74 4.11 -1.09
C GLY A 267 15.54 4.56 -0.26
N ILE A 268 14.30 4.22 -0.66
CA ILE A 268 13.11 4.40 0.19
C ILE A 268 13.17 3.43 1.38
N GLU A 269 13.58 2.18 1.13
CA GLU A 269 13.78 1.17 2.15
C GLU A 269 15.28 0.92 2.34
N PRO A 270 15.83 1.18 3.52
CA PRO A 270 17.24 0.96 3.80
C PRO A 270 17.57 -0.54 3.92
N PRO A 271 18.85 -0.93 3.72
CA PRO A 271 19.27 -2.33 3.70
C PRO A 271 19.07 -3.11 5.01
N ASP A 272 18.85 -2.42 6.14
CA ASP A 272 18.59 -3.05 7.43
C ASP A 272 17.11 -3.47 7.61
N GLY A 273 16.26 -3.21 6.63
CA GLY A 273 14.85 -3.56 6.63
C GLY A 273 14.00 -2.73 7.59
N LEU A 274 14.54 -1.65 8.14
CA LEU A 274 13.80 -0.74 9.02
C LEU A 274 13.19 0.40 8.19
N ALA A 275 11.99 0.16 7.65
CA ALA A 275 11.24 1.14 6.85
C ALA A 275 10.89 2.46 7.60
N VAL A 276 11.19 2.54 8.90
CA VAL A 276 11.07 3.74 9.72
C VAL A 276 12.22 4.75 9.51
N HIS A 277 13.31 4.39 8.84
CA HIS A 277 14.36 5.38 8.58
C HIS A 277 13.89 6.51 7.66
N ARG A 278 14.41 7.71 7.93
CA ARG A 278 14.26 8.89 7.08
C ARG A 278 14.89 8.63 5.71
N LEU A 279 14.28 9.20 4.68
CA LEU A 279 14.80 9.27 3.33
C LEU A 279 16.17 9.99 3.33
N PRO A 280 17.22 9.42 2.71
CA PRO A 280 18.55 9.99 2.76
C PRO A 280 18.62 11.30 1.94
N ALA A 281 19.57 12.18 2.26
CA ALA A 281 19.71 13.48 1.59
C ALA A 281 20.01 13.33 0.08
N ASP A 282 20.68 12.25 -0.31
CA ASP A 282 21.02 11.89 -1.69
C ASP A 282 20.01 10.92 -2.33
N GLN A 283 18.79 10.84 -1.80
CA GLN A 283 17.73 9.98 -2.33
C GLN A 283 17.53 10.15 -3.83
N THR A 284 17.25 9.04 -4.51
CA THR A 284 17.04 9.03 -5.96
C THR A 284 15.65 8.57 -6.36
N ALA A 285 14.80 8.25 -5.39
CA ALA A 285 13.45 7.74 -5.60
C ALA A 285 12.52 8.78 -6.20
N PHE A 286 12.67 10.05 -5.79
CA PHE A 286 11.81 11.15 -6.19
C PHE A 286 12.60 12.21 -6.96
N VAL A 287 11.94 12.78 -7.96
CA VAL A 287 12.47 13.86 -8.80
C VAL A 287 11.34 14.84 -9.12
N LEU A 288 11.68 16.06 -9.54
CA LEU A 288 10.70 17.03 -10.02
C LEU A 288 10.37 16.78 -11.49
N ASP A 289 9.09 16.92 -11.85
CA ASP A 289 8.66 17.02 -13.24
C ASP A 289 8.76 18.47 -13.78
N ASP A 290 8.45 18.65 -15.06
CA ASP A 290 8.51 19.96 -15.72
C ASP A 290 7.53 20.99 -15.11
N ALA A 291 6.49 20.54 -14.41
CA ALA A 291 5.53 21.38 -13.69
C ALA A 291 5.94 21.64 -12.23
N GLY A 292 7.09 21.13 -11.80
CA GLY A 292 7.59 21.23 -10.44
C GLY A 292 6.85 20.34 -9.44
N LEU A 293 6.12 19.31 -9.90
CA LEU A 293 5.52 18.30 -9.03
C LEU A 293 6.53 17.19 -8.73
N ILE A 294 6.43 16.62 -7.54
CA ILE A 294 7.24 15.46 -7.17
C ILE A 294 6.68 14.24 -7.89
N ARG A 295 7.55 13.50 -8.58
CA ARG A 295 7.23 12.23 -9.23
C ARG A 295 8.25 11.16 -8.88
N LEU A 296 7.91 9.92 -9.18
CA LEU A 296 8.82 8.80 -9.04
C LEU A 296 9.86 8.79 -10.16
N ASN A 297 11.09 8.44 -9.78
CA ASN A 297 12.18 8.19 -10.70
C ASN A 297 12.09 6.76 -11.23
N ALA A 298 12.18 6.60 -12.55
CA ALA A 298 12.12 5.31 -13.22
C ALA A 298 13.48 4.58 -13.25
N ALA A 299 14.59 5.29 -13.02
CA ALA A 299 15.93 4.70 -13.12
C ALA A 299 16.18 3.52 -12.15
N PRO A 300 15.66 3.51 -10.90
CA PRO A 300 15.86 2.41 -9.96
C PRO A 300 14.96 1.19 -10.19
N ILE A 301 14.17 1.14 -11.28
CA ILE A 301 13.26 0.03 -11.55
C ILE A 301 14.08 -1.23 -11.85
N VAL A 302 13.80 -2.30 -11.11
CA VAL A 302 14.37 -3.63 -11.33
C VAL A 302 13.29 -4.61 -11.74
N THR A 303 13.52 -5.32 -12.84
CA THR A 303 12.65 -6.40 -13.29
C THR A 303 12.72 -7.57 -12.32
N PHE A 304 11.56 -8.02 -11.86
CA PHE A 304 11.47 -9.15 -10.93
C PHE A 304 10.16 -9.92 -11.10
N ALA A 305 10.25 -11.25 -11.09
CA ALA A 305 9.13 -12.18 -11.01
C ALA A 305 9.57 -13.43 -10.24
N LYS A 306 8.72 -13.96 -9.36
CA LYS A 306 9.03 -15.24 -8.71
C LYS A 306 8.94 -16.39 -9.72
N PRO A 307 9.72 -17.47 -9.56
CA PRO A 307 9.60 -18.64 -10.44
C PRO A 307 8.16 -19.14 -10.52
N GLY A 308 7.61 -19.21 -11.74
CA GLY A 308 6.25 -19.68 -12.00
C GLY A 308 5.14 -18.64 -11.80
N GLU A 309 5.45 -17.44 -11.31
CA GLU A 309 4.50 -16.33 -11.24
C GLU A 309 4.22 -15.78 -12.63
N ARG A 310 2.95 -15.61 -12.96
CA ARG A 310 2.49 -15.11 -14.28
C ARG A 310 1.61 -13.88 -14.14
N TYR A 311 0.92 -13.73 -13.02
CA TYR A 311 -0.08 -12.69 -12.82
C TYR A 311 0.10 -11.93 -11.51
N TYR A 312 -0.25 -10.65 -11.54
CA TYR A 312 -0.28 -9.78 -10.37
C TYR A 312 -1.46 -8.82 -10.44
N THR A 313 -1.96 -8.36 -9.30
CA THR A 313 -3.15 -7.50 -9.24
C THR A 313 -2.87 -6.04 -8.84
N GLY A 314 -1.71 -5.77 -8.24
CA GLY A 314 -1.43 -4.50 -7.59
C GLY A 314 -1.84 -4.49 -6.11
N CYS A 315 -1.63 -3.35 -5.45
CA CYS A 315 -2.03 -3.11 -4.07
C CYS A 315 -3.57 -3.04 -3.96
N PRO A 316 -4.22 -3.77 -3.03
CA PRO A 316 -5.67 -3.69 -2.83
C PRO A 316 -6.16 -2.27 -2.49
N ALA A 317 -5.36 -1.47 -1.79
CA ALA A 317 -5.68 -0.09 -1.44
C ALA A 317 -5.85 0.84 -2.66
N PHE A 318 -5.28 0.50 -3.81
CA PHE A 318 -5.50 1.23 -5.07
C PHE A 318 -6.96 1.19 -5.51
N TYR A 319 -7.63 0.06 -5.29
CA TYR A 319 -9.01 -0.17 -5.72
C TYR A 319 -10.02 0.39 -4.71
N SER A 320 -9.57 0.80 -3.52
CA SER A 320 -10.38 1.48 -2.52
C SER A 320 -10.24 3.00 -2.65
N THR A 321 -11.26 3.63 -3.23
CA THR A 321 -11.26 5.07 -3.48
C THR A 321 -10.95 5.86 -2.21
N GLY A 322 -9.87 6.65 -2.26
CA GLY A 322 -9.51 7.58 -1.20
C GLY A 322 -8.64 7.01 -0.06
N LEU A 323 -8.34 5.71 -0.03
CA LEU A 323 -7.53 5.14 1.06
C LEU A 323 -6.08 5.66 1.06
N ILE A 324 -5.42 5.70 -0.10
CA ILE A 324 -4.07 6.28 -0.22
C ILE A 324 -4.08 7.79 0.09
N LYS A 325 -5.15 8.49 -0.30
CA LYS A 325 -5.32 9.91 0.05
C LYS A 325 -5.43 10.09 1.56
N LEU A 326 -6.20 9.23 2.24
CA LEU A 326 -6.33 9.25 3.70
C LEU A 326 -4.98 9.05 4.39
N TYR A 327 -4.17 8.10 3.93
CA TYR A 327 -2.80 7.91 4.44
C TYR A 327 -1.92 9.15 4.22
N LEU A 328 -2.00 9.77 3.04
CA LEU A 328 -1.27 11.01 2.78
C LEU A 328 -1.76 12.15 3.69
N ASP A 329 -3.07 12.29 3.89
CA ASP A 329 -3.64 13.33 4.75
C ASP A 329 -3.18 13.17 6.20
N MET A 330 -3.12 11.93 6.72
CA MET A 330 -2.57 11.63 8.05
C MET A 330 -1.11 12.07 8.14
N VAL A 331 -0.27 11.64 7.20
CA VAL A 331 1.17 11.91 7.22
C VAL A 331 1.48 13.39 7.02
N ALA A 332 0.82 14.07 6.07
CA ALA A 332 0.99 15.50 5.85
C ALA A 332 0.48 16.34 7.03
N GLY A 333 -0.63 15.93 7.66
CA GLY A 333 -1.12 16.56 8.89
C GLY A 333 -0.13 16.44 10.06
N LEU A 334 0.46 15.26 10.25
CA LEU A 334 1.53 15.05 11.23
C LEU A 334 2.78 15.88 10.90
N ALA A 335 3.17 15.95 9.63
CA ALA A 335 4.32 16.73 9.20
C ALA A 335 4.17 18.22 9.52
N LEU A 336 2.96 18.78 9.35
CA LEU A 336 2.63 20.15 9.75
C LEU A 336 2.65 20.32 11.28
N ASP A 337 1.95 19.46 12.01
CA ASP A 337 1.82 19.56 13.48
C ASP A 337 3.15 19.40 14.23
N TYR A 338 4.04 18.53 13.73
CA TYR A 338 5.36 18.31 14.30
C TYR A 338 6.46 19.18 13.68
N HIS A 339 6.12 20.13 12.78
CA HIS A 339 7.09 20.97 12.05
C HIS A 339 8.16 20.16 11.29
N ALA A 340 7.80 18.98 10.78
CA ALA A 340 8.74 18.06 10.15
C ALA A 340 9.45 18.68 8.93
N TYR A 341 8.74 19.47 8.12
CA TYR A 341 9.31 20.13 6.96
C TYR A 341 10.50 21.04 7.30
N ASP A 342 10.43 21.76 8.42
CA ASP A 342 11.51 22.64 8.87
C ASP A 342 12.72 21.81 9.33
N ARG A 343 12.47 20.74 10.09
CA ARG A 343 13.50 19.80 10.57
C ARG A 343 14.25 19.11 9.44
N LEU A 344 13.58 18.85 8.33
CA LEU A 344 14.12 18.14 7.18
C LEU A 344 14.96 19.03 6.25
N GLN A 345 14.86 20.35 6.36
CA GLN A 345 15.68 21.31 5.62
C GLN A 345 17.08 21.51 6.21
N GLU A 346 17.31 21.11 7.47
CA GLU A 346 18.58 21.28 8.19
C GLU A 346 19.66 20.25 7.79
N GLY A 347 19.37 19.37 6.81
CA GLY A 347 20.21 18.25 6.38
C GLY A 347 21.14 18.52 5.20
#